data_AF-A0A6G0Q681-F1
#
_entry.id   AF-A0A6G0Q681-F1
#
_cell.length_a   1.000
_cell.length_b   1.000
_cell.length_c   1.000
_cell.angle_alpha   90.00
_cell.angle_beta   90.00
_cell.angle_gamma   90.00
#
_symmetry.space_group_name_H-M   'P 1'
#
loop_
_entity.id
_entity.type
_entity.pdbx_description
1 polymer ?
#
loop_
_entity_poly.entity_id
_entity_poly.type
_entity_poly.pdbx_seq_one_letter_code
_entity_poly.pdbx_strand_id
1 'polypeptide(L)'
;GCTASAKHRGLCWKHGGSTLCTVGGCTRGAKSRGLCWSHGGGTKCSVADCQKTTISKGLCWTHGGGKRCAFEGCKRPASQSKHNCCAKHQPKRPKISTK
;
A
#
# COMPACT_ATOMS: atom_id res chain seq x y z
N GLY A 1 2.69 -28.83 -1.27
CA GLY A 1 2.52 -27.87 -2.39
C GLY A 1 1.93 -26.57 -1.88
N CYS A 2 2.26 -25.43 -2.49
CA CYS A 2 1.69 -24.14 -2.12
C CYS A 2 0.30 -23.95 -2.75
N THR A 3 -0.68 -23.45 -1.98
CA THR A 3 -2.04 -23.15 -2.48
C THR A 3 -2.18 -21.79 -3.16
N ALA A 4 -1.14 -20.94 -3.10
CA ALA A 4 -1.18 -19.63 -3.73
C ALA A 4 -0.91 -19.74 -5.24
N SER A 5 -1.69 -19.01 -6.05
CA SER A 5 -1.56 -19.02 -7.50
C SER A 5 -0.16 -18.60 -7.96
N ALA A 6 0.35 -19.34 -8.94
CA ALA A 6 1.58 -19.01 -9.64
C ALA A 6 1.42 -17.69 -10.42
N LYS A 7 2.47 -16.87 -10.41
CA LYS A 7 2.54 -15.63 -11.18
C LYS A 7 3.65 -15.69 -12.22
N HIS A 8 4.89 -15.42 -11.80
CA HIS A 8 6.05 -15.57 -12.68
C HIS A 8 6.74 -16.91 -12.47
N ARG A 9 7.24 -17.51 -13.56
CA ARG A 9 8.05 -18.74 -13.55
C ARG A 9 7.37 -19.92 -12.84
N GLY A 10 6.04 -19.99 -12.87
CA GLY A 10 5.29 -21.06 -12.20
C GLY A 10 5.29 -20.96 -10.65
N LEU A 11 5.82 -19.87 -10.08
CA LEU A 11 5.97 -19.69 -8.65
C LEU A 11 5.00 -18.63 -8.12
N CYS A 12 4.58 -18.77 -6.88
CA CYS A 12 3.74 -17.75 -6.23
C CYS A 12 4.59 -16.61 -5.66
N TRP A 13 3.96 -15.50 -5.27
CA TRP A 13 4.65 -14.32 -4.75
C TRP A 13 5.51 -14.58 -3.49
N LYS A 14 5.15 -15.57 -2.66
CA LYS A 14 5.95 -15.99 -1.49
C LYS A 14 7.15 -16.86 -1.86
N HIS A 15 7.07 -17.57 -2.99
CA HIS A 15 8.04 -18.58 -3.40
C HIS A 15 8.83 -18.15 -4.65
N GLY A 16 9.11 -16.85 -4.83
CA GLY A 16 9.96 -16.36 -5.92
C GLY A 16 9.24 -16.01 -7.23
N GLY A 17 7.91 -16.01 -7.23
CA GLY A 17 7.07 -15.53 -8.34
C GLY A 17 6.91 -14.02 -8.42
N SER A 18 7.72 -13.27 -7.67
CA SER A 18 7.81 -11.80 -7.71
C SER A 18 9.09 -11.39 -8.42
N THR A 19 9.02 -10.33 -9.22
CA THR A 19 10.19 -9.74 -9.87
C THR A 19 10.68 -8.54 -9.06
N LEU A 20 11.97 -8.23 -9.16
CA LEU A 20 12.54 -7.03 -8.55
C LEU A 20 12.45 -5.84 -9.49
N CYS A 21 12.58 -4.65 -8.91
CA CYS A 21 12.71 -3.42 -9.65
C CYS A 21 13.94 -3.47 -10.57
N THR A 22 13.78 -3.05 -11.82
CA THR A 22 14.85 -3.03 -12.83
C THR A 22 15.83 -1.86 -12.66
N VAL A 23 15.54 -0.91 -11.77
CA VAL A 23 16.44 0.20 -11.45
C VAL A 23 17.65 -0.34 -10.68
N GLY A 24 18.85 -0.02 -11.15
CA GLY A 24 20.11 -0.44 -10.54
C GLY A 24 20.16 -0.15 -9.04
N GLY A 25 20.52 -1.15 -8.25
CA GLY A 25 20.61 -1.05 -6.79
C GLY A 25 19.26 -1.10 -6.05
N CYS A 26 18.13 -1.25 -6.74
CA CYS A 26 16.83 -1.33 -6.08
C CYS A 26 16.47 -2.78 -5.71
N THR A 27 16.37 -3.07 -4.41
CA THR A 27 15.97 -4.39 -3.89
C THR A 27 14.46 -4.55 -3.68
N ARG A 28 13.66 -3.55 -4.09
CA ARG A 28 12.21 -3.57 -3.93
C ARG A 28 11.56 -4.43 -5.01
N GLY A 29 10.47 -5.10 -4.66
CA GLY A 29 9.64 -5.82 -5.62
C GLY A 29 9.05 -4.89 -6.68
N ALA A 30 9.13 -5.29 -7.94
CA ALA A 30 8.44 -4.66 -9.04
C ALA A 30 6.93 -4.90 -8.92
N LYS A 31 6.16 -3.89 -9.30
CA LYS A 31 4.70 -3.93 -9.27
C LYS A 31 4.10 -3.94 -10.66
N SER A 32 4.60 -3.08 -11.54
CA SER A 32 4.27 -3.06 -12.98
C SER A 32 5.48 -2.59 -13.76
N ARG A 33 5.57 -2.96 -15.04
CA ARG A 33 6.62 -2.50 -15.96
C ARG A 33 8.06 -2.76 -15.46
N GLY A 34 8.24 -3.77 -14.61
CA GLY A 34 9.53 -4.05 -13.97
C GLY A 34 9.95 -3.02 -12.91
N LEU A 35 9.10 -2.09 -12.50
CA LEU A 35 9.44 -0.99 -11.59
C LEU A 35 8.72 -1.14 -10.25
N CYS A 36 9.36 -0.70 -9.16
CA CYS A 36 8.73 -0.62 -7.84
C CYS A 36 7.86 0.64 -7.72
N TRP A 37 7.13 0.79 -6.61
CA TRP A 37 6.27 1.96 -6.38
C TRP A 37 7.00 3.30 -6.51
N SER A 38 8.20 3.41 -5.94
CA SER A 38 8.99 4.65 -5.96
C SER A 38 9.64 4.93 -7.31
N HIS A 39 9.87 3.90 -8.12
CA HIS A 39 10.46 4.03 -9.44
C HIS A 39 9.40 4.00 -10.56
N GLY A 40 8.14 4.31 -10.26
CA GLY A 40 7.10 4.48 -11.27
C GLY A 40 6.31 3.23 -11.63
N GLY A 41 6.48 2.13 -10.90
CA GLY A 41 5.67 0.91 -11.05
C GLY A 41 4.24 1.01 -10.51
N GLY A 42 3.87 2.15 -9.92
CA GLY A 42 2.49 2.45 -9.54
C GLY A 42 1.68 3.02 -10.70
N THR A 43 0.35 2.89 -10.60
CA THR A 43 -0.59 3.49 -11.56
C THR A 43 -0.82 4.96 -11.20
N LYS A 44 -0.98 5.85 -12.18
CA LYS A 44 -1.35 7.25 -11.94
C LYS A 44 -2.79 7.36 -11.45
N CYS A 45 -3.09 8.44 -10.75
CA CYS A 45 -4.45 8.79 -10.34
C CYS A 45 -5.31 9.00 -11.58
N SER A 46 -6.56 8.53 -11.54
CA SER A 46 -7.54 8.70 -12.62
C SER A 46 -8.08 10.13 -12.74
N VAL A 47 -7.65 11.07 -11.88
CA VAL A 47 -8.06 12.48 -11.96
C VAL A 47 -7.16 13.17 -12.97
N ALA A 48 -7.75 13.98 -13.85
CA ALA A 48 -7.02 14.79 -14.82
C ALA A 48 -5.90 15.61 -14.15
N ASP A 49 -4.76 15.73 -14.82
CA ASP A 49 -3.58 16.46 -14.36
C ASP A 49 -2.95 15.97 -13.04
N CYS A 50 -3.40 14.81 -12.51
CA CYS A 50 -2.85 14.27 -11.28
C CYS A 50 -1.70 13.29 -11.55
N GLN A 51 -0.46 13.74 -11.32
CA GLN A 51 0.74 12.88 -11.41
C GLN A 51 0.95 11.99 -10.19
N LYS A 52 0.06 12.04 -9.19
CA LYS A 52 0.20 11.22 -7.97
C LYS A 52 -0.16 9.76 -8.25
N THR A 53 0.49 8.86 -7.54
CA THR A 53 0.22 7.43 -7.63
C THR A 53 -1.10 7.06 -6.95
N THR A 54 -1.88 6.22 -7.62
CA THR A 54 -3.08 5.58 -7.11
C THR A 54 -2.78 4.69 -5.92
N ILE A 55 -3.52 4.89 -4.83
CA ILE A 55 -3.46 4.03 -3.64
C ILE A 55 -4.52 2.94 -3.71
N SER A 56 -5.77 3.33 -3.99
CA SER A 56 -6.89 2.41 -4.20
C SER A 56 -7.95 3.06 -5.08
N LYS A 57 -8.83 2.26 -5.66
CA LYS A 57 -9.97 2.72 -6.49
C LYS A 57 -9.60 3.66 -7.64
N GLY A 58 -8.39 3.54 -8.20
CA GLY A 58 -7.92 4.46 -9.26
C GLY A 58 -7.53 5.86 -8.76
N LEU A 59 -7.56 6.12 -7.46
CA LEU A 59 -7.38 7.46 -6.91
C LEU A 59 -6.12 7.54 -6.04
N CYS A 60 -5.48 8.70 -6.01
CA CYS A 60 -4.37 8.98 -5.10
C CYS A 60 -4.86 9.35 -3.70
N TRP A 61 -3.93 9.54 -2.76
CA TRP A 61 -4.25 9.93 -1.38
C TRP A 61 -5.17 11.16 -1.28
N THR A 62 -4.91 12.21 -2.05
CA THR A 62 -5.66 13.47 -1.98
C THR A 62 -7.05 13.32 -2.61
N HIS A 63 -7.17 12.51 -3.66
CA HIS A 63 -8.41 12.29 -4.40
C HIS A 63 -9.23 11.10 -3.88
N GLY A 64 -8.99 10.59 -2.67
CA GLY A 64 -9.86 9.59 -2.02
C GLY A 64 -9.40 8.13 -2.16
N GLY A 65 -8.19 7.90 -2.65
CA GLY A 65 -7.61 6.56 -2.77
C GLY A 65 -7.17 5.91 -1.46
N GLY A 66 -7.32 6.56 -0.31
CA GLY A 66 -6.91 6.00 0.98
C GLY A 66 -7.93 6.28 2.07
N LYS A 67 -7.88 5.47 3.13
CA LYS A 67 -8.78 5.62 4.27
C LYS A 67 -8.47 6.89 5.05
N ARG A 68 -9.50 7.69 5.34
CA ARG A 68 -9.40 8.86 6.23
C ARG A 68 -9.50 8.40 7.68
N CYS A 69 -8.90 9.19 8.57
CA CYS A 69 -9.02 8.99 10.00
C CYS A 69 -10.50 8.92 10.40
N ALA A 70 -10.86 7.91 11.19
CA ALA A 70 -12.23 7.72 11.66
C ALA A 70 -12.71 8.83 12.61
N PHE A 71 -11.78 9.55 13.26
CA PHE A 71 -12.10 10.70 14.10
C PHE A 71 -12.77 11.83 13.31
N GLU A 72 -13.86 12.36 13.84
CA GLU A 72 -14.66 13.42 13.20
C GLU A 72 -13.82 14.67 12.90
N GLY A 73 -13.99 15.22 11.69
CA GLY A 73 -13.22 16.37 11.22
C GLY A 73 -11.75 16.08 10.84
N CYS A 74 -11.24 14.86 11.06
CA CYS A 74 -9.84 14.54 10.76
C CYS A 74 -9.63 14.05 9.32
N LYS A 75 -9.04 14.90 8.46
CA LYS A 75 -8.73 14.56 7.06
C LYS A 75 -7.40 13.81 6.89
N ARG A 76 -6.70 13.48 7.98
CA ARG A 76 -5.38 12.82 7.96
C ARG A 76 -5.48 11.36 7.50
N PRO A 77 -4.37 10.78 7.01
CA PRO A 77 -4.33 9.36 6.68
C PRO A 77 -4.55 8.45 7.87
N ALA A 78 -5.48 7.53 7.69
CA ALA A 78 -5.65 6.39 8.57
C ALA A 78 -4.71 5.26 8.19
N SER A 79 -4.24 4.55 9.21
CA SER A 79 -3.59 3.26 9.03
C SER A 79 -4.53 2.16 9.51
N GLN A 80 -4.58 1.05 8.77
CA GLN A 80 -5.33 -0.13 9.19
C GLN A 80 -4.79 -0.68 10.52
N SER A 81 -3.46 -0.67 10.70
CA SER A 81 -2.79 -1.06 11.95
C SER A 81 -3.16 -0.17 13.14
N LYS A 82 -3.71 1.02 12.87
CA LYS A 82 -4.08 2.04 13.87
C LYS A 82 -5.60 2.16 14.00
N HIS A 83 -6.35 1.06 13.79
CA HIS A 83 -7.81 1.02 13.91
C HIS A 83 -8.53 2.05 13.03
N ASN A 84 -8.04 2.26 11.81
CA ASN A 84 -8.54 3.29 10.88
C ASN A 84 -8.42 4.74 11.43
N CYS A 85 -7.51 4.98 12.38
CA CYS A 85 -7.18 6.32 12.85
C CYS A 85 -5.81 6.78 12.35
N CYS A 86 -5.62 8.10 12.33
CA CYS A 86 -4.31 8.70 12.07
C CYS A 86 -3.36 8.54 13.26
N ALA A 87 -2.09 8.86 13.06
CA ALA A 87 -1.07 8.72 14.11
C ALA A 87 -1.38 9.52 15.40
N LYS A 88 -2.19 10.59 15.30
CA LYS A 88 -2.60 11.43 16.43
C LYS A 88 -3.87 10.94 17.15
N HIS A 89 -4.73 10.19 16.47
CA HIS A 89 -6.00 9.69 17.01
C HIS A 89 -5.99 8.17 17.20
N GLN A 90 -4.80 7.57 17.34
CA GLN A 90 -4.69 6.14 17.60
C GLN A 90 -5.38 5.83 18.93
N PRO A 91 -6.37 4.92 18.98
CA PRO A 91 -6.91 4.49 20.26
C PRO A 91 -5.78 3.86 21.05
N LYS A 92 -5.47 4.40 22.23
CA LYS A 92 -4.55 3.75 23.15
C LYS A 92 -5.20 2.44 23.54
N ARG A 93 -4.65 1.30 23.09
CA ARG A 93 -5.10 -0.02 23.58
C ARG A 93 -5.07 0.05 25.11
N PRO A 94 -6.18 -0.24 25.82
CA PRO A 94 -6.11 -0.38 27.26
C PRO A 94 -5.05 -1.45 27.57
N LYS A 95 -4.11 -1.11 28.45
CA LYS A 95 -3.15 -2.12 28.93
C LYS A 95 -3.96 -3.12 29.75
N ILE A 96 -4.24 -4.28 29.17
CA ILE A 96 -4.79 -5.40 29.92
C ILE A 96 -3.68 -5.81 30.89
N SER A 97 -3.80 -5.36 32.13
CA SER A 97 -2.95 -5.81 33.23
C SER A 97 -3.39 -7.23 33.54
N THR A 98 -2.67 -8.22 33.01
CA THR A 98 -2.78 -9.60 33.46
C THR A 98 -2.41 -9.62 34.94
N LYS A 99 -3.40 -9.92 35.77
CA LYS A 99 -3.24 -10.15 37.20
C LYS A 99 -2.72 -11.55 37.44
#